data_AF-A0A7Y0KE96-F1
#
_entry.id   AF-A0A7Y0KE96-F1
#
_cell.length_a   1.000
_cell.length_b   1.000
_cell.length_c   1.000
_cell.angle_alpha   90.00
_cell.angle_beta   90.00
_cell.angle_gamma   90.00
#
_symmetry.space_group_name_H-M   'P 1'
#
loop_
_entity.id
_entity.type
_entity.pdbx_description
1 polymer ?
#
loop_
_entity_poly.entity_id
_entity_poly.type
_entity_poly.pdbx_seq_one_letter_code
_entity_poly.pdbx_strand_id
1 'polypeptide(L)'
;MTMVAGVVALVLAVAVAIVGLFRFGRDLEANLWAGVAGLFLDIAVAALVINVLTRIEIRRRWHASYHALSGRFAACYVAAMRLFYIRIGPSVREANESRMPEFIEIFKLHLDDLRSNLEAFATLLEPDTYAECRAIEQRLWRLLIQIQLDVSIAHDRDVNIMRAVGRHISGFIRRHDFEKYDETLRAVSREMTDIPLSRAEHLCSAVVAEKAWGYRLTTQTRVNCALPELSGVSSIVQDYRGRHDLPYFLIDIVILNQALGGEESASASAGSGSGF
;
A
#
# COMPACT_ATOMS: atom_id res chain seq x y z
N MET A 1 11.73 -18.16 19.96
CA MET A 1 12.67 -19.04 20.69
C MET A 1 13.91 -18.31 21.20
N THR A 2 14.53 -17.42 20.43
CA THR A 2 15.75 -16.67 20.84
C THR A 2 15.56 -15.78 22.06
N MET A 3 14.42 -15.10 22.19
CA MET A 3 14.11 -14.29 23.39
C MET A 3 13.95 -15.14 24.66
N VAL A 4 13.33 -16.33 24.55
CA VAL A 4 13.20 -17.27 25.68
C VAL A 4 14.57 -17.79 26.10
N ALA A 5 15.42 -18.15 25.13
CA ALA A 5 16.80 -18.57 25.42
C ALA A 5 17.62 -17.45 26.09
N GLY A 6 17.48 -16.19 25.65
CA GLY A 6 18.15 -15.04 26.25
C GLY A 6 17.68 -14.73 27.68
N VAL A 7 16.36 -14.79 27.93
CA VAL A 7 15.79 -14.61 29.28
C VAL A 7 16.22 -15.74 30.21
N VAL A 8 16.19 -16.99 29.74
CA VAL A 8 16.65 -18.15 30.51
C VAL A 8 18.14 -18.05 30.83
N ALA A 9 18.98 -17.64 29.86
CA ALA A 9 20.40 -17.41 30.09
C ALA A 9 20.66 -16.30 31.13
N LEU A 10 19.91 -15.20 31.09
CA LEU A 10 20.01 -14.12 32.07
C LEU A 10 19.61 -14.58 33.48
N VAL A 11 18.49 -15.31 33.60
CA VAL A 11 18.03 -15.86 34.88
C VAL A 11 19.06 -16.83 35.46
N LEU A 12 19.65 -17.69 34.62
CA LEU A 12 20.73 -18.59 35.02
C LEU A 12 22.00 -17.82 35.43
N ALA A 13 22.39 -16.76 34.72
CA ALA A 13 23.52 -15.90 35.07
C ALA A 13 23.36 -15.32 36.48
N VAL A 14 22.18 -14.74 36.75
CA VAL A 14 21.85 -14.10 38.03
C VAL A 14 21.78 -15.15 39.15
N ALA A 15 21.15 -16.30 38.90
CA ALA A 15 21.08 -17.39 39.87
C ALA A 15 22.47 -17.93 40.24
N VAL A 16 23.33 -18.15 39.25
CA VAL A 16 24.71 -18.60 39.46
C VAL A 16 25.53 -17.55 40.20
N ALA A 17 25.38 -16.26 39.86
CA ALA A 17 26.07 -15.17 40.55
C ALA A 17 25.63 -15.07 42.03
N ILE A 18 24.33 -15.16 42.31
CA ILE A 18 23.80 -15.12 43.69
C ILE A 18 24.32 -16.32 44.50
N VAL A 19 24.27 -17.53 43.94
CA VAL A 19 24.77 -18.75 44.61
C VAL A 19 26.28 -18.67 44.87
N GLY A 20 27.05 -18.18 43.89
CA GLY A 20 28.49 -17.98 44.04
C GLY A 20 28.83 -16.98 45.15
N LEU A 21 28.06 -15.89 45.24
CA LEU A 21 28.27 -14.82 46.23
C LEU A 21 27.92 -15.29 47.66
N PHE A 22 26.83 -16.06 47.82
CA PHE A 22 26.41 -16.58 49.13
C PHE A 22 27.26 -17.75 49.64
N ARG A 23 27.79 -18.60 48.74
CA ARG A 23 28.45 -19.84 49.14
C ARG A 23 29.97 -19.75 49.19
N PHE A 24 30.60 -18.86 48.42
CA PHE A 24 32.05 -18.87 48.19
C PHE A 24 32.76 -17.52 48.32
N GLY A 25 32.12 -16.50 48.92
CA GLY A 25 32.63 -15.12 49.00
C GLY A 25 33.97 -14.90 49.73
N ARG A 26 34.74 -15.95 50.08
CA ARG A 26 36.05 -15.83 50.73
C ARG A 26 37.21 -16.64 50.11
N ASP A 27 36.97 -17.54 49.14
CA ASP A 27 38.02 -18.43 48.60
C ASP A 27 38.13 -18.40 47.06
N LEU A 28 39.26 -18.87 46.52
CA LEU A 28 39.66 -18.89 45.08
C LEU A 28 38.58 -19.45 44.12
N GLU A 29 37.64 -20.26 44.60
CA GLU A 29 36.51 -20.81 43.84
C GLU A 29 35.50 -19.74 43.37
N ALA A 30 35.49 -18.56 44.01
CA ALA A 30 34.71 -17.41 43.56
C ALA A 30 35.06 -16.97 42.11
N ASN A 31 36.30 -17.18 41.66
CA ASN A 31 36.72 -16.83 40.29
C ASN A 31 36.08 -17.74 39.22
N LEU A 32 35.87 -19.02 39.52
CA LEU A 32 35.22 -19.96 38.59
C LEU A 32 33.74 -19.63 38.40
N TRP A 33 33.03 -19.34 39.50
CA TRP A 33 31.62 -18.97 39.45
C TRP A 33 31.39 -17.59 38.81
N ALA A 34 32.28 -16.63 39.06
CA ALA A 34 32.26 -15.35 38.36
C ALA A 34 32.47 -15.52 36.84
N GLY A 35 33.36 -16.42 36.42
CA GLY A 35 33.56 -16.75 35.01
C GLY A 35 32.32 -17.38 34.35
N VAL A 36 31.63 -18.28 35.05
CA VAL A 36 30.38 -18.89 34.57
C VAL A 36 29.25 -17.85 34.48
N ALA A 37 29.12 -16.97 35.47
CA ALA A 37 28.15 -15.87 35.43
C ALA A 37 28.43 -14.90 34.27
N GLY A 38 29.70 -14.58 34.01
CA GLY A 38 30.14 -13.80 32.84
C GLY A 38 29.74 -14.45 31.52
N LEU A 39 29.98 -15.76 31.36
CA LEU A 39 29.59 -16.51 30.16
C LEU A 39 28.07 -16.49 29.93
N PHE A 40 27.26 -16.65 30.97
CA PHE A 40 25.80 -16.56 30.81
C PHE A 40 25.33 -15.14 30.49
N LEU A 41 25.99 -14.11 31.05
CA LEU A 41 25.73 -12.72 30.70
C LEU A 41 26.05 -12.45 29.22
N ASP A 42 27.19 -12.94 28.73
CA ASP A 42 27.59 -12.81 27.33
C ASP A 42 26.59 -13.50 26.38
N ILE A 43 26.11 -14.69 26.74
CA ILE A 43 25.05 -15.39 26.00
C ILE A 43 23.74 -14.59 25.99
N ALA A 44 23.34 -14.01 27.13
CA ALA A 44 22.13 -13.21 27.23
C ALA A 44 22.23 -11.93 26.38
N VAL A 45 23.38 -11.24 26.43
CA VAL A 45 23.66 -10.06 25.60
C VAL A 45 23.65 -10.44 24.12
N ALA A 46 24.33 -11.51 23.72
CA ALA A 46 24.34 -11.99 22.35
C ALA A 46 22.92 -12.33 21.85
N ALA A 47 22.12 -13.04 22.65
CA ALA A 47 20.75 -13.38 22.30
C ALA A 47 19.86 -12.12 22.15
N LEU A 48 20.05 -11.11 23.01
CA LEU A 48 19.36 -9.83 22.91
C LEU A 48 19.74 -9.10 21.62
N VAL A 49 21.03 -8.99 21.32
CA VAL A 49 21.55 -8.36 20.09
C VAL A 49 21.00 -9.05 18.86
N ILE A 50 21.04 -10.38 18.81
CA ILE A 50 20.47 -11.17 17.70
C ILE A 50 18.97 -10.86 17.56
N ASN A 51 18.21 -10.87 18.65
CA ASN A 51 16.78 -10.57 18.60
C ASN A 51 16.50 -9.13 18.10
N VAL A 52 17.29 -8.14 18.51
CA VAL A 52 17.17 -6.75 18.03
C VAL A 52 17.48 -6.68 16.53
N LEU A 53 18.58 -7.29 16.07
CA LEU A 53 18.96 -7.32 14.66
C LEU A 53 17.91 -8.03 13.80
N THR A 54 17.41 -9.19 14.24
CA THR A 54 16.33 -9.92 13.55
C THR A 54 15.06 -9.07 13.46
N ARG A 55 14.69 -8.35 14.52
CA ARG A 55 13.51 -7.45 14.49
C ARG A 55 13.68 -6.30 13.51
N ILE A 56 14.87 -5.69 13.46
CA ILE A 56 15.18 -4.62 12.51
C ILE A 56 15.11 -5.16 11.08
N GLU A 57 15.68 -6.33 10.82
CA GLU A 57 15.67 -6.94 9.50
C GLU A 57 14.26 -7.32 9.04
N ILE A 58 13.45 -7.93 9.92
CA ILE A 58 12.05 -8.25 9.65
C ILE A 58 11.27 -6.98 9.29
N ARG A 59 11.41 -5.91 10.09
CA ARG A 59 10.75 -4.63 9.80
C ARG A 59 11.16 -4.03 8.46
N ARG A 60 12.44 -4.12 8.10
CA ARG A 60 12.92 -3.66 6.78
C ARG A 60 12.31 -4.47 5.65
N ARG A 61 12.24 -5.80 5.80
CA ARG A 61 11.58 -6.68 4.82
C ARG A 61 10.10 -6.34 4.67
N TRP A 62 9.41 -6.10 5.79
CA TRP A 62 8.00 -5.66 5.79
C TRP A 62 7.82 -4.38 5.00
N HIS A 63 8.60 -3.35 5.31
CA HIS A 63 8.52 -2.08 4.63
C HIS A 63 8.79 -2.21 3.11
N ALA A 64 9.78 -3.01 2.72
CA ALA A 64 10.06 -3.25 1.31
C ALA A 64 8.90 -3.97 0.60
N SER A 65 8.31 -4.98 1.24
CA SER A 65 7.14 -5.70 0.71
C SER A 65 5.90 -4.81 0.62
N TYR A 66 5.63 -3.98 1.64
CA TYR A 66 4.51 -3.03 1.61
C TYR A 66 4.66 -1.99 0.50
N HIS A 67 5.87 -1.46 0.31
CA HIS A 67 6.16 -0.53 -0.78
C HIS A 67 5.95 -1.17 -2.15
N ALA A 68 6.43 -2.40 -2.35
CA ALA A 68 6.23 -3.14 -3.59
C ALA A 68 4.73 -3.38 -3.86
N LEU A 69 3.98 -3.82 -2.85
CA LEU A 69 2.54 -4.07 -2.98
C LEU A 69 1.73 -2.80 -3.23
N SER A 70 2.11 -1.67 -2.62
CA SER A 70 1.47 -0.37 -2.82
C SER A 70 1.45 0.03 -4.30
N GLY A 71 2.59 -0.11 -4.98
CA GLY A 71 2.69 0.13 -6.42
C GLY A 71 1.81 -0.83 -7.24
N ARG A 72 1.77 -2.11 -6.88
CA ARG A 72 0.96 -3.11 -7.61
C ARG A 72 -0.55 -2.90 -7.42
N PHE A 73 -0.99 -2.53 -6.22
CA PHE A 73 -2.38 -2.18 -5.99
C PHE A 73 -2.78 -0.93 -6.78
N ALA A 74 -1.94 0.10 -6.78
CA ALA A 74 -2.17 1.30 -7.58
C ALA A 74 -2.28 0.95 -9.08
N ALA A 75 -1.37 0.14 -9.61
CA ALA A 75 -1.38 -0.29 -11.02
C ALA A 75 -2.66 -1.04 -11.40
N CYS A 76 -3.07 -2.02 -10.57
CA CYS A 76 -4.33 -2.74 -10.77
C CYS A 76 -5.53 -1.80 -10.78
N TYR A 77 -5.56 -0.84 -9.85
CA TYR A 77 -6.65 0.12 -9.75
C TYR A 77 -6.72 1.05 -10.96
N VAL A 78 -5.60 1.59 -11.41
CA VAL A 78 -5.52 2.46 -12.58
C VAL A 78 -5.99 1.72 -13.83
N ALA A 79 -5.61 0.45 -13.99
CA ALA A 79 -6.08 -0.38 -15.10
C ALA A 79 -7.60 -0.59 -15.04
N ALA A 80 -8.15 -0.87 -13.85
CA ALA A 80 -9.60 -0.98 -13.64
C ALA A 80 -10.35 0.34 -13.91
N MET A 81 -9.82 1.48 -13.45
CA MET A 81 -10.39 2.81 -13.70
C MET A 81 -10.38 3.16 -15.18
N ARG A 82 -9.30 2.83 -15.91
CA ARG A 82 -9.25 3.02 -17.37
C ARG A 82 -10.38 2.27 -18.07
N LEU A 83 -10.56 0.99 -17.75
CA LEU A 83 -11.66 0.18 -18.29
C LEU A 83 -13.03 0.78 -17.95
N PHE A 84 -13.18 1.26 -16.71
CA PHE A 84 -14.38 1.94 -16.25
C PHE A 84 -14.69 3.20 -17.09
N TYR A 85 -13.72 4.09 -17.32
CA TYR A 85 -13.93 5.28 -18.14
C TYR A 85 -14.28 4.95 -19.60
N ILE A 86 -13.60 3.97 -20.21
CA ILE A 86 -13.92 3.51 -21.57
C ILE A 86 -15.34 2.95 -21.63
N ARG A 87 -15.80 2.28 -20.58
CA ARG A 87 -17.16 1.72 -20.53
C ARG A 87 -18.25 2.77 -20.34
N ILE A 88 -17.99 3.96 -19.79
CA ILE A 88 -19.06 4.93 -19.49
C ILE A 88 -19.06 6.11 -20.46
N GLY A 89 -17.90 6.59 -20.89
CA GLY A 89 -17.79 7.72 -21.80
C GLY A 89 -18.01 7.28 -23.26
N PRO A 90 -19.05 7.75 -23.97
CA PRO A 90 -19.31 7.36 -25.35
C PRO A 90 -18.15 7.66 -26.29
N SER A 91 -17.59 8.87 -26.24
CA SER A 91 -16.43 9.25 -27.06
C SER A 91 -15.17 8.46 -26.69
N VAL A 92 -14.96 8.20 -25.39
CA VAL A 92 -13.83 7.40 -24.91
C VAL A 92 -13.97 5.96 -25.39
N ARG A 93 -15.19 5.41 -25.36
CA ARG A 93 -15.50 4.08 -25.88
C ARG A 93 -15.21 3.99 -27.36
N GLU A 94 -15.78 4.88 -28.16
CA GLU A 94 -15.61 4.88 -29.62
C GLU A 94 -14.12 4.92 -30.01
N ALA A 95 -13.31 5.74 -29.31
CA ALA A 95 -11.88 5.83 -29.55
C ALA A 95 -11.06 4.60 -29.12
N ASN A 96 -11.60 3.73 -28.25
CA ASN A 96 -10.83 2.67 -27.59
C ASN A 96 -11.47 1.28 -27.67
N GLU A 97 -12.65 1.13 -28.27
CA GLU A 97 -13.41 -0.13 -28.30
C GLU A 97 -12.59 -1.27 -28.94
N SER A 98 -11.89 -0.97 -30.05
CA SER A 98 -11.01 -1.93 -30.73
C SER A 98 -9.83 -2.40 -29.86
N ARG A 99 -9.46 -1.64 -28.84
CA ARG A 99 -8.37 -1.93 -27.89
C ARG A 99 -8.87 -2.44 -26.54
N MET A 100 -10.18 -2.62 -26.36
CA MET A 100 -10.74 -3.15 -25.11
C MET A 100 -10.11 -4.49 -24.70
N PRO A 101 -9.88 -5.48 -25.60
CA PRO A 101 -9.23 -6.73 -25.24
C PRO A 101 -7.81 -6.51 -24.68
N GLU A 102 -7.04 -5.59 -25.28
CA GLU A 102 -5.68 -5.23 -24.82
C GLU A 102 -5.72 -4.68 -23.39
N PHE A 103 -6.65 -3.78 -23.08
CA PHE A 103 -6.77 -3.22 -21.73
C PHE A 103 -7.20 -4.25 -20.68
N ILE A 104 -8.07 -5.18 -21.06
CA ILE A 104 -8.47 -6.31 -20.21
C ILE A 104 -7.27 -7.22 -19.94
N GLU A 105 -6.46 -7.52 -20.95
CA GLU A 105 -5.23 -8.31 -20.81
C GLU A 105 -4.21 -7.62 -19.90
N ILE A 106 -4.02 -6.31 -20.05
CA ILE A 106 -3.14 -5.53 -19.17
C ILE A 106 -3.64 -5.57 -17.72
N PHE A 107 -4.94 -5.39 -17.49
CA PHE A 107 -5.48 -5.45 -16.13
C PHE A 107 -5.30 -6.85 -15.52
N LYS A 108 -5.57 -7.91 -16.31
CA LYS A 108 -5.33 -9.29 -15.89
C LYS A 108 -3.85 -9.53 -15.54
N LEU A 109 -2.92 -9.05 -16.37
CA LEU A 109 -1.48 -9.16 -16.12
C LEU A 109 -1.09 -8.52 -14.78
N HIS A 110 -1.62 -7.34 -14.48
CA HIS A 110 -1.39 -6.69 -13.19
C HIS A 110 -1.94 -7.51 -12.01
N LEU A 111 -3.11 -8.13 -12.17
CA LEU A 111 -3.70 -8.99 -11.13
C LEU A 111 -2.92 -10.28 -10.91
N ASP A 112 -2.47 -10.93 -11.98
CA ASP A 112 -1.66 -12.13 -11.90
C ASP A 112 -0.30 -11.83 -11.23
N ASP A 113 0.32 -10.70 -11.58
CA ASP A 113 1.54 -10.23 -10.92
C ASP A 113 1.30 -9.87 -9.45
N LEU A 114 0.22 -9.15 -9.12
CA LEU A 114 -0.16 -8.85 -7.73
C LEU A 114 -0.34 -10.15 -6.91
N ARG A 115 -1.07 -11.13 -7.47
CA ARG A 115 -1.29 -12.42 -6.83
C ARG A 115 0.02 -13.16 -6.57
N SER A 116 0.88 -13.25 -7.58
CA SER A 116 2.21 -13.88 -7.46
C SER A 116 3.06 -13.22 -6.37
N ASN A 117 3.08 -11.89 -6.31
CA ASN A 117 3.80 -11.15 -5.26
C ASN A 117 3.19 -11.38 -3.87
N LEU A 118 1.86 -11.42 -3.75
CA LEU A 118 1.21 -11.74 -2.47
C LEU A 118 1.55 -13.15 -2.01
N GLU A 119 1.51 -14.15 -2.90
CA GLU A 119 1.92 -15.52 -2.58
C GLU A 119 3.39 -15.59 -2.16
N ALA A 120 4.28 -14.87 -2.85
CA ALA A 120 5.69 -14.76 -2.47
C ALA A 120 5.93 -14.08 -1.12
N PHE A 121 5.07 -13.13 -0.73
CA PHE A 121 5.16 -12.40 0.53
C PHE A 121 4.34 -13.02 1.67
N ALA A 122 3.67 -14.16 1.47
CA ALA A 122 2.77 -14.74 2.46
C ALA A 122 3.43 -14.99 3.83
N THR A 123 4.72 -15.36 3.85
CA THR A 123 5.50 -15.56 5.09
C THR A 123 6.24 -14.31 5.55
N LEU A 124 6.27 -13.27 4.71
CA LEU A 124 7.00 -12.04 4.93
C LEU A 124 6.09 -10.91 5.42
N LEU A 125 4.77 -10.96 5.25
CA LEU A 125 3.87 -9.95 5.79
C LEU A 125 3.35 -10.32 7.19
N GLU A 126 2.90 -9.32 7.94
CA GLU A 126 2.05 -9.57 9.11
C GLU A 126 0.75 -10.28 8.68
N PRO A 127 0.25 -11.27 9.45
CA PRO A 127 -0.92 -12.06 9.06
C PRO A 127 -2.17 -11.22 8.74
N ASP A 128 -2.46 -10.22 9.56
CA ASP A 128 -3.62 -9.33 9.38
C ASP A 128 -3.48 -8.49 8.12
N THR A 129 -2.28 -7.95 7.88
CA THR A 129 -1.95 -7.18 6.68
C THR A 129 -2.01 -8.04 5.42
N TYR A 130 -1.57 -9.30 5.49
CA TYR A 130 -1.72 -10.25 4.40
C TYR A 130 -3.20 -10.53 4.09
N ALA A 131 -4.03 -10.75 5.12
CA ALA A 131 -5.46 -10.98 4.94
C ALA A 131 -6.16 -9.77 4.30
N GLU A 132 -5.82 -8.55 4.70
CA GLU A 132 -6.30 -7.33 4.07
C GLU A 132 -5.90 -7.26 2.59
N CYS A 133 -4.62 -7.48 2.28
CA CYS A 133 -4.12 -7.49 0.91
C CYS A 133 -4.85 -8.51 0.03
N ARG A 134 -5.11 -9.72 0.54
CA ARG A 134 -5.91 -10.74 -0.16
C ARG A 134 -7.35 -10.30 -0.38
N ALA A 135 -7.97 -9.61 0.58
CA ALA A 135 -9.32 -9.09 0.42
C ALA A 135 -9.38 -8.00 -0.69
N ILE A 136 -8.37 -7.14 -0.78
CA ILE A 136 -8.26 -6.15 -1.86
C ILE A 136 -8.09 -6.85 -3.22
N GLU A 137 -7.16 -7.81 -3.33
CA GLU A 137 -6.91 -8.58 -4.55
C GLU A 137 -8.18 -9.29 -5.05
N GLN A 138 -8.91 -9.96 -4.15
CA GLN A 138 -10.17 -10.63 -4.50
C GLN A 138 -11.23 -9.66 -5.03
N ARG A 139 -11.32 -8.45 -4.47
CA ARG A 139 -12.25 -7.42 -4.95
C ARG A 139 -11.88 -6.94 -6.35
N LEU A 140 -10.58 -6.77 -6.63
CA LEU A 140 -10.11 -6.41 -7.97
C LEU A 140 -10.36 -7.53 -9.00
N TRP A 141 -10.19 -8.80 -8.62
CA TRP A 141 -10.57 -9.93 -9.47
C TRP A 141 -12.06 -9.95 -9.79
N ARG A 142 -12.91 -9.67 -8.79
CA ARG A 142 -14.37 -9.56 -9.01
C ARG A 142 -14.71 -8.43 -9.97
N LEU A 143 -14.03 -7.29 -9.88
CA LEU A 143 -14.17 -6.18 -10.82
C LEU A 143 -13.81 -6.60 -12.25
N LEU A 144 -12.70 -7.33 -12.45
CA LEU A 144 -12.34 -7.86 -13.77
C LEU A 144 -13.43 -8.78 -14.33
N ILE A 145 -13.91 -9.74 -13.52
CA ILE A 145 -14.95 -10.68 -13.93
C ILE A 145 -16.24 -9.93 -14.30
N GLN A 146 -16.63 -8.92 -13.51
CA GLN A 146 -17.79 -8.07 -13.82
C GLN A 146 -17.60 -7.31 -15.13
N ILE A 147 -16.41 -6.77 -15.38
CA ILE A 147 -16.09 -6.08 -16.62
C ILE A 147 -16.14 -7.00 -17.84
N GLN A 148 -15.76 -8.27 -17.69
CA GLN A 148 -15.78 -9.24 -18.78
C GLN A 148 -17.19 -9.80 -19.06
N LEU A 149 -18.01 -9.99 -18.02
CA LEU A 149 -19.35 -10.58 -18.15
C LEU A 149 -20.40 -9.57 -18.58
N ASP A 150 -20.25 -8.30 -18.18
CA ASP A 150 -21.24 -7.27 -18.43
C ASP A 150 -20.73 -6.28 -19.48
N VAL A 151 -21.22 -6.42 -20.72
CA VAL A 151 -20.91 -5.50 -21.83
C VAL A 151 -21.76 -4.22 -21.73
N SER A 152 -22.72 -4.15 -20.80
CA SER A 152 -23.61 -2.99 -20.68
C SER A 152 -22.90 -1.77 -20.06
N ILE A 153 -23.57 -0.61 -20.15
CA ILE A 153 -23.12 0.68 -19.62
C ILE A 153 -22.92 0.55 -18.10
N ALA A 154 -21.80 1.02 -17.56
CA ALA A 154 -21.53 0.86 -16.14
C ALA A 154 -22.57 1.62 -15.28
N HIS A 155 -22.94 1.03 -14.15
CA HIS A 155 -24.01 1.51 -13.27
C HIS A 155 -23.44 2.28 -12.06
N ASP A 156 -24.28 3.05 -11.34
CA ASP A 156 -23.88 3.77 -10.11
C ASP A 156 -23.25 2.84 -9.06
N ARG A 157 -23.65 1.56 -9.10
CA ARG A 157 -23.05 0.50 -8.29
C ARG A 157 -21.56 0.32 -8.57
N ASP A 158 -21.14 0.41 -9.82
CA ASP A 158 -19.75 0.19 -10.23
C ASP A 158 -18.86 1.34 -9.74
N VAL A 159 -19.34 2.59 -9.80
CA VAL A 159 -18.64 3.76 -9.22
C VAL A 159 -18.43 3.55 -7.72
N ASN A 160 -19.46 3.08 -7.01
CA ASN A 160 -19.38 2.84 -5.57
C ASN A 160 -18.40 1.73 -5.21
N ILE A 161 -18.36 0.64 -6.00
CA ILE A 161 -17.38 -0.43 -5.82
C ILE A 161 -15.96 0.11 -6.08
N MET A 162 -15.75 0.84 -7.18
CA MET A 162 -14.46 1.45 -7.49
C MET A 162 -14.00 2.40 -6.39
N ARG A 163 -14.89 3.25 -5.87
CA ARG A 163 -14.58 4.12 -4.72
C ARG A 163 -14.22 3.32 -3.47
N ALA A 164 -15.00 2.27 -3.14
CA ALA A 164 -14.75 1.46 -1.96
C ALA A 164 -13.40 0.72 -2.04
N VAL A 165 -13.10 0.10 -3.19
CA VAL A 165 -11.79 -0.55 -3.42
C VAL A 165 -10.66 0.48 -3.36
N GLY A 166 -10.87 1.63 -3.99
CA GLY A 166 -9.91 2.72 -3.98
C GLY A 166 -9.59 3.22 -2.58
N ARG A 167 -10.61 3.41 -1.73
CA ARG A 167 -10.43 3.81 -0.32
C ARG A 167 -9.65 2.77 0.48
N HIS A 168 -9.92 1.48 0.25
CA HIS A 168 -9.16 0.40 0.91
C HIS A 168 -7.67 0.44 0.50
N ILE A 169 -7.39 0.55 -0.80
CA ILE A 169 -6.02 0.68 -1.31
C ILE A 169 -5.36 1.92 -0.74
N SER A 170 -6.04 3.07 -0.78
CA SER A 170 -5.53 4.33 -0.24
C SER A 170 -5.22 4.23 1.25
N GLY A 171 -6.08 3.57 2.04
CA GLY A 171 -5.86 3.34 3.47
C GLY A 171 -4.69 2.40 3.76
N PHE A 172 -4.49 1.38 2.92
CA PHE A 172 -3.32 0.51 2.98
C PHE A 172 -2.03 1.29 2.69
N ILE A 173 -1.96 1.99 1.54
CA ILE A 173 -0.76 2.74 1.13
C ILE A 173 -0.44 3.83 2.15
N ARG A 174 -1.43 4.58 2.61
CA ARG A 174 -1.22 5.64 3.61
C ARG A 174 -0.66 5.10 4.94
N ARG A 175 -1.02 3.88 5.36
CA ARG A 175 -0.52 3.31 6.62
C ARG A 175 0.90 2.78 6.51
N HIS A 176 1.28 2.25 5.34
CA HIS A 176 2.54 1.52 5.19
C HIS A 176 3.59 2.24 4.33
N ASP A 177 3.21 3.29 3.62
CA ASP A 177 4.06 4.12 2.77
C ASP A 177 3.62 5.61 2.87
N PHE A 178 3.43 6.08 4.10
CA PHE A 178 2.81 7.38 4.42
C PHE A 178 3.53 8.56 3.74
N GLU A 179 4.87 8.61 3.83
CA GLU A 179 5.66 9.73 3.32
C GLU A 179 5.48 9.88 1.81
N LYS A 180 5.67 8.78 1.06
CA LYS A 180 5.50 8.77 -0.39
C LYS A 180 4.05 9.06 -0.79
N TYR A 181 3.09 8.49 -0.08
CA TYR A 181 1.67 8.75 -0.32
C TYR A 181 1.34 10.23 -0.16
N ASP A 182 1.75 10.85 0.95
CA ASP A 182 1.42 12.23 1.28
C ASP A 182 2.14 13.22 0.36
N GLU A 183 3.41 12.97 0.03
CA GLU A 183 4.15 13.76 -0.95
C GLU A 183 3.49 13.71 -2.33
N THR A 184 3.15 12.51 -2.80
CA THR A 184 2.50 12.33 -4.10
C THR A 184 1.11 12.97 -4.12
N LEU A 185 0.34 12.82 -3.04
CA LEU A 185 -0.98 13.44 -2.91
C LEU A 185 -0.89 14.96 -2.91
N ARG A 186 0.11 15.55 -2.24
CA ARG A 186 0.37 16.99 -2.29
C ARG A 186 0.74 17.44 -3.70
N ALA A 187 1.57 16.68 -4.42
CA ALA A 187 1.90 16.98 -5.81
C ALA A 187 0.65 16.95 -6.71
N VAL A 188 -0.13 15.88 -6.64
CA VAL A 188 -1.39 15.73 -7.39
C VAL A 188 -2.38 16.85 -7.05
N SER A 189 -2.57 17.15 -5.77
CA SER A 189 -3.53 18.16 -5.32
C SER A 189 -3.19 19.57 -5.81
N ARG A 190 -1.90 19.91 -5.92
CA ARG A 190 -1.45 21.19 -6.50
C ARG A 190 -1.87 21.33 -7.96
N GLU A 191 -1.74 20.26 -8.74
CA GLU A 191 -2.08 20.26 -10.17
C GLU A 191 -3.58 20.16 -10.45
N MET A 192 -4.38 19.79 -9.45
CA MET A 192 -5.85 19.63 -9.53
C MET A 192 -6.65 20.89 -9.17
N THR A 193 -6.03 22.06 -9.05
CA THR A 193 -6.61 23.29 -8.50
C THR A 193 -7.74 23.94 -9.32
N ASP A 194 -7.94 23.55 -10.59
CA ASP A 194 -8.89 24.19 -11.52
C ASP A 194 -10.07 23.30 -11.96
N ILE A 195 -10.43 22.26 -11.21
CA ILE A 195 -11.41 21.26 -11.68
C ILE A 195 -12.81 21.55 -11.11
N PRO A 196 -13.74 22.14 -11.89
CA PRO A 196 -15.13 22.30 -11.49
C PRO A 196 -15.91 21.00 -11.76
N LEU A 197 -15.57 19.91 -11.08
CA LEU A 197 -16.52 18.81 -10.94
C LEU A 197 -17.57 19.30 -9.93
N SER A 198 -18.63 19.90 -10.46
CA SER A 198 -19.80 20.34 -9.67
C SER A 198 -20.21 19.22 -8.72
N ARG A 199 -20.32 19.54 -7.41
CA ARG A 199 -20.91 18.63 -6.43
C ARG A 199 -22.29 18.22 -6.94
N ALA A 200 -22.51 16.92 -7.12
CA ALA A 200 -23.76 16.27 -7.55
C ALA A 200 -23.96 15.97 -9.05
N GLU A 201 -22.91 15.94 -9.87
CA GLU A 201 -22.98 15.30 -11.19
C GLU A 201 -22.66 13.78 -11.04
N HIS A 202 -23.67 12.91 -11.19
CA HIS A 202 -23.49 11.44 -11.14
C HIS A 202 -22.45 11.00 -12.18
N LEU A 203 -21.33 10.38 -11.75
CA LEU A 203 -20.29 9.86 -12.65
C LEU A 203 -20.80 8.85 -13.68
N CYS A 204 -21.97 8.26 -13.46
CA CYS A 204 -22.63 7.39 -14.43
C CYS A 204 -23.30 8.12 -15.59
N SER A 205 -23.45 9.44 -15.53
CA SER A 205 -23.79 10.22 -16.70
C SER A 205 -22.59 10.21 -17.67
N ALA A 206 -22.84 9.81 -18.91
CA ALA A 206 -21.87 9.82 -20.00
C ALA A 206 -21.07 11.15 -20.07
N VAL A 207 -21.76 12.28 -19.93
CA VAL A 207 -21.16 13.62 -19.97
C VAL A 207 -20.18 13.83 -18.82
N VAL A 208 -20.52 13.35 -17.62
CA VAL A 208 -19.70 13.51 -16.41
C VAL A 208 -18.49 12.59 -16.48
N ALA A 209 -18.66 11.36 -16.96
CA ALA A 209 -17.56 10.42 -17.18
C ALA A 209 -16.56 10.94 -18.21
N GLU A 210 -17.03 11.56 -19.30
CA GLU A 210 -16.15 12.18 -20.31
C GLU A 210 -15.36 13.36 -19.73
N LYS A 211 -16.03 14.25 -18.99
CA LYS A 211 -15.34 15.34 -18.27
C LYS A 211 -14.32 14.77 -17.30
N ALA A 212 -14.68 13.77 -16.50
CA ALA A 212 -13.81 13.12 -15.53
C ALA A 212 -12.59 12.49 -16.20
N TRP A 213 -12.77 11.80 -17.33
CA TRP A 213 -11.67 11.26 -18.13
C TRP A 213 -10.77 12.36 -18.70
N GLY A 214 -11.34 13.43 -19.24
CA GLY A 214 -10.61 14.60 -19.71
C GLY A 214 -9.77 15.22 -18.59
N TYR A 215 -10.37 15.45 -17.41
CA TYR A 215 -9.68 15.97 -16.23
C TYR A 215 -8.56 15.05 -15.76
N ARG A 216 -8.82 13.74 -15.74
CA ARG A 216 -7.82 12.73 -15.41
C ARG A 216 -6.60 12.85 -16.33
N LEU A 217 -6.81 12.93 -17.65
CA LEU A 217 -5.73 13.06 -18.63
C LEU A 217 -4.98 14.39 -18.51
N THR A 218 -5.70 15.52 -18.40
CA THR A 218 -5.06 16.84 -18.23
C THR A 218 -4.23 16.90 -16.96
N THR A 219 -4.76 16.38 -15.85
CA THR A 219 -4.05 16.33 -14.56
C THR A 219 -2.84 15.42 -14.64
N GLN A 220 -2.97 14.24 -15.24
CA GLN A 220 -1.84 13.34 -15.46
C GLN A 220 -0.72 14.06 -16.25
N THR A 221 -1.05 14.77 -17.32
CA THR A 221 -0.06 15.52 -18.10
C THR A 221 0.64 16.59 -17.25
N ARG A 222 -0.12 17.37 -16.46
CA ARG A 222 0.45 18.39 -15.56
C ARG A 222 1.38 17.77 -14.52
N VAL A 223 0.94 16.70 -13.86
CA VAL A 223 1.73 15.96 -12.87
C VAL A 223 3.00 15.38 -13.49
N ASN A 224 2.92 14.83 -14.71
CA ASN A 224 4.08 14.30 -15.44
C ASN A 224 5.09 15.40 -15.79
N CYS A 225 4.63 16.62 -16.09
CA CYS A 225 5.50 17.77 -16.30
C CYS A 225 6.11 18.30 -14.99
N ALA A 226 5.36 18.26 -13.88
CA ALA A 226 5.77 18.81 -12.60
C ALA A 226 6.74 17.91 -11.83
N LEU A 227 6.67 16.59 -12.03
CA LEU A 227 7.52 15.62 -11.36
C LEU A 227 8.69 15.19 -12.28
N PRO A 228 9.95 15.51 -11.94
CA PRO A 228 11.11 15.16 -12.76
C PRO A 228 11.23 13.66 -13.05
N GLU A 229 10.83 12.81 -12.09
CA GLU A 229 10.82 11.35 -12.21
C GLU A 229 9.85 10.83 -13.28
N LEU A 230 8.89 11.67 -13.70
CA LEU A 230 7.88 11.37 -14.71
C LEU A 230 8.20 12.03 -16.06
N SER A 231 9.28 12.80 -16.14
CA SER A 231 9.65 13.53 -17.36
C SER A 231 10.09 12.55 -18.47
N GLY A 232 9.49 12.69 -19.66
CA GLY A 232 9.81 11.86 -20.83
C GLY A 232 8.93 10.63 -21.06
N VAL A 233 7.88 10.43 -20.26
CA VAL A 233 6.86 9.39 -20.55
C VAL A 233 6.04 9.80 -21.78
N SER A 234 6.26 9.12 -22.90
CA SER A 234 5.57 9.37 -24.18
C SER A 234 4.66 8.22 -24.64
N SER A 235 4.65 7.08 -23.93
CA SER A 235 3.82 5.92 -24.28
C SER A 235 3.32 5.15 -23.05
N ILE A 236 2.21 4.42 -23.23
CA ILE A 236 1.63 3.51 -22.21
C ILE A 236 2.65 2.45 -21.75
N VAL A 237 3.56 2.02 -22.64
CA VAL A 237 4.60 1.04 -22.30
C VAL A 237 5.68 1.65 -21.40
N GLN A 238 6.10 2.89 -21.68
CA GLN A 238 7.03 3.61 -20.80
C GLN A 238 6.38 3.90 -19.44
N ASP A 239 5.11 4.26 -19.46
CA ASP A 239 4.30 4.49 -18.26
C ASP A 239 4.25 3.24 -17.37
N TYR A 240 3.96 2.09 -17.96
CA TYR A 240 3.98 0.78 -17.31
C TYR A 240 5.36 0.42 -16.73
N ARG A 241 6.45 0.76 -17.43
CA ARG A 241 7.82 0.47 -16.98
C ARG A 241 8.29 1.42 -15.87
N GLY A 242 7.81 2.67 -15.88
CA GLY A 242 8.19 3.71 -14.93
C GLY A 242 7.55 3.59 -13.54
N ARG A 243 6.54 2.70 -13.37
CA ARG A 243 5.81 2.50 -12.11
C ARG A 243 5.17 3.79 -11.58
N HIS A 244 4.61 4.58 -12.49
CA HIS A 244 3.98 5.87 -12.20
C HIS A 244 2.52 5.74 -11.73
N ASP A 245 2.15 4.54 -11.30
CA ASP A 245 0.77 4.19 -10.98
C ASP A 245 0.23 4.92 -9.75
N LEU A 246 1.08 5.25 -8.79
CA LEU A 246 0.65 5.92 -7.55
C LEU A 246 0.09 7.34 -7.81
N PRO A 247 0.78 8.23 -8.54
CA PRO A 247 0.19 9.51 -8.95
C PRO A 247 -1.16 9.35 -9.66
N TYR A 248 -1.28 8.42 -10.61
CA TYR A 248 -2.53 8.25 -11.37
C TYR A 248 -3.65 7.67 -10.53
N PHE A 249 -3.33 6.71 -9.66
CA PHE A 249 -4.25 6.18 -8.66
C PHE A 249 -4.82 7.31 -7.80
N LEU A 250 -3.98 8.23 -7.32
CA LEU A 250 -4.40 9.35 -6.51
C LEU A 250 -5.29 10.33 -7.29
N ILE A 251 -4.98 10.61 -8.55
CA ILE A 251 -5.86 11.40 -9.43
C ILE A 251 -7.25 10.75 -9.52
N ASP A 252 -7.30 9.45 -9.80
CA ASP A 252 -8.56 8.70 -9.95
C ASP A 252 -9.38 8.71 -8.65
N ILE A 253 -8.74 8.51 -7.50
CA ILE A 253 -9.37 8.59 -6.16
C ILE A 253 -9.96 9.96 -5.89
N VAL A 254 -9.20 11.03 -6.18
CA VAL A 254 -9.65 12.40 -5.92
C VAL A 254 -10.85 12.73 -6.80
N ILE A 255 -10.81 12.37 -8.09
CA ILE A 255 -11.93 12.55 -9.02
C ILE A 255 -13.17 11.81 -8.51
N LEU A 256 -13.05 10.53 -8.13
CA LEU A 256 -14.16 9.73 -7.60
C LEU A 256 -14.76 10.32 -6.33
N ASN A 257 -13.92 10.79 -5.40
CA ASN A 257 -14.37 11.35 -4.13
C ASN A 257 -15.02 12.74 -4.29
N GLN A 258 -14.52 13.56 -5.22
CA GLN A 258 -15.11 14.87 -5.53
C GLN A 258 -16.47 14.71 -6.20
N ALA A 259 -16.57 13.84 -7.20
CA ALA A 259 -17.82 13.64 -7.94
C ALA A 259 -18.93 13.01 -7.10
N LEU A 260 -18.59 12.17 -6.11
CA LEU A 260 -19.55 11.56 -5.19
C LEU A 260 -19.82 12.37 -3.91
N GLY A 261 -19.42 13.65 -3.87
CA GLY A 261 -19.78 14.58 -2.80
C GLY A 261 -19.20 14.22 -1.43
N GLY A 262 -17.86 14.18 -1.30
CA GLY A 262 -17.19 13.81 -0.06
C GLY A 262 -17.60 14.64 1.18
N GLU A 263 -18.45 14.06 2.02
CA GLU A 263 -18.69 14.51 3.41
C GLU A 263 -17.58 14.04 4.38
N GLU A 264 -16.65 13.19 3.97
CA GLU A 264 -15.67 12.58 4.89
C GLU A 264 -14.27 13.23 4.88
N SER A 265 -13.99 14.18 4.00
CA SER A 265 -12.65 14.81 3.95
C SER A 265 -12.38 15.79 5.11
N ALA A 266 -13.39 16.09 5.94
CA ALA A 266 -13.25 17.00 7.08
C ALA A 266 -13.01 16.31 8.44
N SER A 267 -13.19 14.99 8.54
CA SER A 267 -13.00 14.27 9.82
C SER A 267 -11.58 13.72 10.03
N ALA A 268 -10.76 13.67 8.97
CA ALA A 268 -9.37 13.20 9.07
C ALA A 268 -8.36 14.29 9.50
N SER A 269 -8.77 15.56 9.57
CA SER A 269 -7.94 16.68 10.07
C SER A 269 -8.26 17.11 11.50
N ALA A 270 -9.27 16.50 12.16
CA ALA A 270 -9.70 16.87 13.51
C ALA A 270 -9.27 15.86 14.61
N GLY A 271 -8.48 14.83 14.28
CA GLY A 271 -8.07 13.77 15.22
C GLY A 271 -6.77 14.02 16.00
N SER A 272 -6.05 15.13 15.73
CA SER A 272 -4.85 15.51 16.48
C SER A 272 -5.12 16.77 17.29
N GLY A 273 -5.89 16.65 18.37
CA GLY A 273 -6.17 17.79 19.23
C GLY A 273 -7.06 17.46 20.41
N SER A 274 -6.43 17.30 21.57
CA SER A 274 -7.00 17.36 22.92
C SER A 274 -7.73 16.12 23.46
N GLY A 275 -7.29 15.67 24.64
CA GLY A 275 -8.11 14.86 25.55
C GLY A 275 -7.33 13.88 26.44
N PHE A 276 -6.54 14.41 27.38
CA PHE A 276 -6.00 13.80 28.61
C PHE A 276 -5.24 12.46 28.55
#